data_AF-A0A846BU61-F1
#
_entry.id   AF-A0A846BU61-F1
#
_cell.length_a   1.000
_cell.length_b   1.000
_cell.length_c   1.000
_cell.angle_alpha   90.00
_cell.angle_beta   90.00
_cell.angle_gamma   90.00
#
_symmetry.space_group_name_H-M   'P 1'
#
loop_
_entity.id
_entity.type
_entity.pdbx_description
1 polymer ?
#
loop_
_entity_poly.entity_id
_entity_poly.type
_entity_poly.pdbx_seq_one_letter_code
_entity_poly.pdbx_strand_id
1 'polypeptide(L)'
;MSNQNSDLEQERLGEIDYKKGYLTLPFSQDQFREFISGLFGKPEQLTREISGNFEIELGDIKNFYYLIEDRIAQQNQGSLVQFSAQIFYNDNSSILLNNFVALSNYVEPRPVIPVKVELNWQYLIQFNDRNVPEKQEIELYITTNSHSFSGVIHQGRFINHYPNFSLNIKYTARTWATDIDYMLTEHIKSLLKSPSYRNRSRWQKFVFNNHEITGWISGIIFFIASVLGSFIATNKFIKSKLISNASFFSENSNINEKIDFLVKNTIEGGISRFYFFLAIFLLIMLVASIFVGNIISEQADKHVNQSFILLTRRAEKEKTDTLRMEKNHWRNFLLSIALAIFTNILSNYIFMYLTIQK
;
A
#
# COMPACT_ATOMS: atom_id res chain seq x y z
N MET A 1 -41.46 69.28 2.96
CA MET A 1 -41.25 67.88 3.39
C MET A 1 -39.79 67.53 3.05
N SER A 2 -38.80 68.17 3.69
CA SER A 2 -38.22 67.87 5.01
C SER A 2 -37.50 66.52 5.05
N ASN A 3 -36.29 66.53 4.49
CA ASN A 3 -35.22 65.56 4.70
C ASN A 3 -34.82 65.56 6.18
N GLN A 4 -35.10 64.48 6.88
CA GLN A 4 -34.49 64.12 8.16
C GLN A 4 -34.30 62.61 8.14
N ASN A 5 -33.05 62.16 8.04
CA ASN A 5 -32.51 60.89 8.56
C ASN A 5 -31.12 60.63 7.94
N SER A 6 -30.19 61.58 8.11
CA SER A 6 -28.77 61.41 7.76
C SER A 6 -27.83 61.37 8.97
N ASP A 7 -28.34 61.39 10.20
CA ASP A 7 -27.53 61.76 11.37
C ASP A 7 -27.38 60.63 12.42
N LEU A 8 -27.33 59.36 12.00
CA LEU A 8 -27.18 58.23 12.93
C LEU A 8 -26.11 57.18 12.57
N GLU A 9 -25.10 57.53 11.76
CA GLU A 9 -23.93 56.66 11.51
C GLU A 9 -22.59 57.35 11.79
N GLN A 10 -22.45 58.03 12.94
CA GLN A 10 -21.16 58.57 13.40
C GLN A 10 -20.86 58.29 14.88
N GLU A 11 -21.31 57.17 15.42
CA GLU A 11 -20.82 56.69 16.72
C GLU A 11 -19.93 55.45 16.59
N ARG A 12 -18.63 55.70 16.89
CA ARG A 12 -17.67 54.79 17.54
C ARG A 12 -16.94 53.77 16.67
N LEU A 13 -16.18 54.27 15.71
CA LEU A 13 -14.82 53.76 15.51
C LEU A 13 -13.92 54.43 16.55
N GLY A 14 -13.84 53.83 17.74
CA GLY A 14 -12.79 54.18 18.68
C GLY A 14 -11.45 53.93 18.01
N GLU A 15 -10.67 54.99 17.79
CA GLU A 15 -9.26 54.91 17.43
C GLU A 15 -8.57 53.97 18.43
N ILE A 16 -8.20 52.78 17.97
CA ILE A 16 -7.30 51.92 18.71
C ILE A 16 -5.95 52.62 18.61
N ASP A 17 -5.63 53.43 19.62
CA ASP A 17 -4.30 53.96 19.87
C ASP A 17 -3.36 52.76 20.07
N TYR A 18 -2.77 52.28 18.98
CA TYR A 18 -1.64 51.35 19.02
C TYR A 18 -0.50 52.10 19.69
N LYS A 19 -0.50 52.13 21.02
CA LYS A 19 0.64 52.56 21.82
C LYS A 19 1.83 51.78 21.31
N LYS A 20 2.71 52.46 20.58
CA LYS A 20 3.97 51.92 20.10
C LYS A 20 4.72 51.43 21.32
N GLY A 21 4.65 50.12 21.56
CA GLY A 21 5.44 49.45 22.58
C GLY A 21 6.85 49.36 22.06
N TYR A 22 7.76 50.16 22.61
CA TYR A 22 9.18 49.97 22.36
C TYR A 22 9.67 48.91 23.34
N LEU A 23 10.04 47.74 22.82
CA LEU A 23 10.76 46.72 23.59
C LEU A 23 12.24 47.13 23.59
N THR A 24 12.72 47.78 24.65
CA THR A 24 14.15 48.02 24.84
C THR A 24 14.78 46.80 25.51
N LEU A 25 15.50 46.00 24.73
CA LEU A 25 16.33 44.92 25.24
C LEU A 25 17.76 45.44 25.44
N PRO A 26 18.35 45.32 26.64
CA PRO A 26 19.71 45.78 26.89
C PRO A 26 20.72 44.80 26.25
N PHE A 27 21.29 45.17 25.11
CA PHE A 27 22.37 44.46 24.46
C PHE A 27 23.33 45.44 23.78
N SER A 28 24.58 45.04 23.54
CA SER A 28 25.50 45.83 22.71
C SER A 28 25.13 45.71 21.24
N GLN A 29 25.54 46.69 20.42
CA GLN A 29 25.31 46.66 18.98
C GLN A 29 25.93 45.40 18.32
N ASP A 30 27.11 44.99 18.80
CA ASP A 30 27.80 43.79 18.31
C ASP A 30 27.06 42.50 18.69
N GLN A 31 26.55 42.41 19.93
CA GLN A 31 25.75 41.27 20.38
C GLN A 31 24.46 41.13 19.57
N PHE A 32 23.79 42.24 19.26
CA PHE A 32 22.60 42.21 18.42
C PHE A 32 22.92 41.79 16.99
N ARG A 33 24.00 42.33 16.41
CA ARG A 33 24.43 41.96 15.07
C ARG A 33 24.78 40.47 14.99
N GLU A 34 25.49 39.94 15.98
CA GLU A 34 25.85 38.53 16.04
C GLU A 34 24.62 37.64 16.25
N PHE A 35 23.70 38.05 17.13
CA PHE A 35 22.41 37.36 17.32
C PHE A 35 21.58 37.32 16.04
N ILE A 36 21.39 38.46 15.38
CA ILE A 36 20.65 38.55 14.11
C ILE A 36 21.37 37.73 13.04
N SER A 37 22.69 37.81 12.93
CA SER A 37 23.46 37.02 11.97
C SER A 37 23.41 35.51 12.26
N GLY A 38 23.30 35.10 13.52
CA GLY A 38 23.10 33.70 13.90
C GLY A 38 21.67 33.22 13.64
N LEU A 39 20.69 34.09 13.87
CA LEU A 39 19.27 33.80 13.62
C LEU A 39 18.93 33.73 12.13
N PHE A 40 19.65 34.49 11.29
CA PHE A 40 19.57 34.49 9.83
C PHE A 40 20.73 33.77 9.14
N GLY A 41 21.59 33.08 9.90
CA GLY A 41 22.61 32.21 9.34
C GLY A 41 21.93 31.19 8.42
N LYS A 42 22.58 30.79 7.32
CA LYS A 42 22.01 29.76 6.43
C LYS A 42 22.10 28.42 7.15
N PRO A 43 21.00 27.87 7.70
CA PRO A 43 21.08 26.55 8.32
C PRO A 43 21.41 25.53 7.23
N GLU A 44 22.24 24.55 7.58
CA GLU A 44 22.38 23.33 6.79
C GLU A 44 21.17 22.43 7.03
N GLN A 45 20.92 21.51 6.11
CA GLN A 45 19.77 20.62 6.17
C GLN A 45 20.23 19.15 6.08
N LEU A 46 19.70 18.31 6.96
CA LEU A 46 19.84 16.86 6.93
C LEU A 46 18.45 16.26 6.72
N THR A 47 18.29 15.52 5.63
CA THR A 47 17.03 14.83 5.31
C THR A 47 17.26 13.33 5.29
N ARG A 48 16.35 12.57 5.90
CA ARG A 48 16.35 11.11 5.90
C ARG A 48 14.95 10.57 5.69
N GLU A 49 14.81 9.68 4.71
CA GLU A 49 13.56 8.96 4.48
C GLU A 49 13.72 7.50 4.92
N ILE A 50 12.76 7.02 5.71
CA ILE A 50 12.70 5.65 6.20
C ILE A 50 11.35 5.08 5.79
N SER A 51 11.36 4.16 4.83
CA SER A 51 10.15 3.50 4.34
C SER A 51 9.89 2.20 5.10
N GLY A 52 8.63 1.92 5.40
CA GLY A 52 8.23 0.68 6.04
C GLY A 52 6.78 0.68 6.51
N ASN A 53 6.30 -0.52 6.83
CA ASN A 53 4.98 -0.68 7.42
C ASN A 53 5.05 -0.32 8.91
N PHE A 54 4.12 0.47 9.40
CA PHE A 54 4.08 0.88 10.80
C PHE A 54 2.64 0.99 11.29
N GLU A 55 2.51 0.95 12.60
CA GLU A 55 1.27 1.30 13.27
C GLU A 55 1.64 2.25 14.38
N ILE A 56 1.12 3.46 14.32
CA ILE A 56 1.49 4.52 15.23
C ILE A 56 0.25 4.94 16.00
N GLU A 57 0.32 4.84 17.31
CA GLU A 57 -0.66 5.38 18.22
C GLU A 57 -0.23 6.76 18.72
N LEU A 58 -1.13 7.48 19.41
CA LEU A 58 -0.79 8.77 20.01
C LEU A 58 0.40 8.66 21.00
N GLY A 59 0.53 7.52 21.68
CA GLY A 59 1.65 7.24 22.58
C GLY A 59 3.00 7.27 21.87
N ASP A 60 3.10 6.66 20.69
CA ASP A 60 4.33 6.65 19.89
C ASP A 60 4.71 8.06 19.42
N ILE A 61 3.71 8.88 19.04
CA ILE A 61 3.92 10.29 18.68
C ILE A 61 4.45 11.08 19.88
N LYS A 62 3.90 10.85 21.07
CA LYS A 62 4.39 11.48 22.32
C LYS A 62 5.83 11.08 22.64
N ASN A 63 6.19 9.83 22.38
CA ASN A 63 7.55 9.34 22.62
C ASN A 63 8.59 10.11 21.80
N PHE A 64 8.30 10.50 20.55
CA PHE A 64 9.20 11.38 19.79
C PHE A 64 9.47 12.70 20.51
N TYR A 65 8.42 13.33 21.05
CA TYR A 65 8.57 14.59 21.80
C TYR A 65 9.46 14.39 23.03
N TYR A 66 9.17 13.37 23.84
CA TYR A 66 9.95 13.10 25.05
C TYR A 66 11.41 12.76 24.75
N LEU A 67 11.66 11.94 23.72
CA LEU A 67 13.02 11.60 23.30
C LEU A 67 13.85 12.83 22.91
N ILE A 68 13.25 13.76 22.17
CA ILE A 68 13.92 15.00 21.77
C ILE A 68 14.14 15.88 23.01
N GLU A 69 13.11 16.14 23.82
CA GLU A 69 13.23 16.97 25.03
C GLU A 69 14.30 16.44 26.00
N ASP A 70 14.27 15.13 26.30
CA ASP A 70 15.25 14.49 27.18
C ASP A 70 16.67 14.63 26.61
N ARG A 71 16.82 14.48 25.29
CA ARG A 71 18.13 14.60 24.64
C ARG A 71 18.66 16.03 24.67
N ILE A 72 17.79 17.02 24.41
CA ILE A 72 18.15 18.44 24.48
C ILE A 72 18.56 18.82 25.90
N ALA A 73 17.78 18.41 26.90
CA ALA A 73 18.06 18.69 28.31
C ALA A 73 19.40 18.12 28.81
N GLN A 74 19.86 16.99 28.23
CA GLN A 74 21.13 16.35 28.61
C GLN A 74 22.37 16.99 27.98
N GLN A 75 22.27 17.48 26.74
CA GLN A 75 23.46 17.87 25.96
C GLN A 75 23.81 19.34 26.06
N ASN A 76 22.80 20.22 26.02
CA ASN A 76 23.02 21.66 25.86
C ASN A 76 21.97 22.45 26.66
N GLN A 77 22.24 23.73 26.89
CA GLN A 77 21.22 24.66 27.39
C GLN A 77 20.30 25.03 26.21
N GLY A 78 19.34 24.15 25.92
CA GLY A 78 18.31 24.35 24.92
C GLY A 78 17.02 24.87 25.53
N SER A 79 16.33 25.73 24.78
CA SER A 79 14.96 26.15 25.09
C SER A 79 14.04 25.87 23.91
N LEU A 80 12.92 25.20 24.16
CA LEU A 80 11.88 24.98 23.16
C LEU A 80 11.16 26.31 22.89
N VAL A 81 11.29 26.81 21.66
CA VAL A 81 10.59 28.02 21.21
C VAL A 81 9.16 27.68 20.83
N GLN A 82 9.00 26.62 20.04
CA GLN A 82 7.71 26.21 19.52
C GLN A 82 7.70 24.72 19.24
N PHE A 83 6.59 24.08 19.62
CA PHE A 83 6.23 22.76 19.14
C PHE A 83 4.91 22.87 18.40
N SER A 84 4.80 22.21 17.25
CA SER A 84 3.52 22.06 16.58
C SER A 84 3.34 20.67 16.01
N ALA A 85 2.10 20.19 16.03
CA ALA A 85 1.70 18.94 15.40
C ALA A 85 0.51 19.21 14.47
N GLN A 86 0.67 18.93 13.18
CA GLN A 86 -0.39 19.03 12.20
C GLN A 86 -0.83 17.63 11.76
N ILE A 87 -2.11 17.32 11.93
CA ILE A 87 -2.69 16.03 11.55
C ILE A 87 -3.58 16.26 10.33
N PHE A 88 -3.30 15.55 9.25
CA PHE A 88 -4.04 15.59 7.99
C PHE A 88 -4.93 14.36 7.86
N TYR A 89 -6.14 14.57 7.37
CA TYR A 89 -7.16 13.54 7.23
C TYR A 89 -7.48 13.23 5.77
N ASN A 90 -8.15 12.09 5.58
CA ASN A 90 -8.58 11.59 4.27
C ASN A 90 -9.70 12.44 3.61
N ASP A 91 -10.34 13.33 4.36
CA ASP A 91 -11.32 14.30 3.87
C ASP A 91 -10.69 15.64 3.46
N ASN A 92 -9.35 15.68 3.34
CA ASN A 92 -8.54 16.88 3.09
C ASN A 92 -8.61 17.94 4.21
N SER A 93 -9.22 17.65 5.36
CA SER A 93 -9.15 18.51 6.53
C SER A 93 -7.82 18.32 7.26
N SER A 94 -7.42 19.33 8.05
CA SER A 94 -6.26 19.23 8.93
C SER A 94 -6.52 19.94 10.26
N ILE A 95 -5.83 19.50 11.31
CA ILE A 95 -5.84 20.16 12.62
C ILE A 95 -4.41 20.48 13.01
N LEU A 96 -4.16 21.74 13.38
CA LEU A 96 -2.89 22.21 13.89
C LEU A 96 -2.95 22.36 15.42
N LEU A 97 -2.06 21.68 16.12
CA LEU A 97 -1.92 21.70 17.57
C LEU A 97 -0.60 22.42 17.91
N ASN A 98 -0.70 23.64 18.44
CA ASN A 98 0.45 24.55 18.63
C ASN A 98 1.28 24.30 19.90
N ASN A 99 1.00 23.21 20.64
CA ASN A 99 1.79 22.84 21.81
C ASN A 99 1.58 21.37 22.19
N PHE A 100 2.50 20.85 22.99
CA PHE A 100 2.51 19.44 23.38
C PHE A 100 1.33 19.05 24.27
N VAL A 101 0.81 19.97 25.08
CA VAL A 101 -0.36 19.73 25.93
C VAL A 101 -1.61 19.50 25.07
N ALA A 102 -1.78 20.26 24.00
CA ALA A 102 -2.88 20.11 23.04
C ALA A 102 -2.79 18.76 22.31
N LEU A 103 -1.59 18.36 21.87
CA LEU A 103 -1.35 17.01 21.33
C LEU A 103 -1.65 15.93 22.38
N SER A 104 -1.26 16.15 23.62
CA SER A 104 -1.36 15.13 24.65
C SER A 104 -2.79 14.80 25.06
N ASN A 105 -3.66 15.80 25.00
CA ASN A 105 -5.09 15.69 25.28
C ASN A 105 -5.94 15.56 24.00
N TYR A 106 -5.29 15.32 22.86
CA TYR A 106 -5.96 15.28 21.58
C TYR A 106 -6.93 14.10 21.46
N VAL A 107 -8.18 14.39 21.12
CA VAL A 107 -9.21 13.41 20.80
C VAL A 107 -10.01 13.92 19.61
N GLU A 108 -10.03 13.17 18.50
CA GLU A 108 -10.83 13.48 17.32
C GLU A 108 -12.22 12.85 17.44
N PRO A 109 -13.31 13.63 17.59
CA PRO A 109 -14.66 13.08 17.59
C PRO A 109 -15.16 12.67 16.20
N ARG A 110 -14.61 13.23 15.12
CA ARG A 110 -15.10 12.95 13.75
C ARG A 110 -14.66 11.56 13.29
N PRO A 111 -15.46 10.86 12.47
CA PRO A 111 -15.12 9.56 11.92
C PRO A 111 -14.18 9.68 10.70
N VAL A 112 -13.08 10.41 10.84
CA VAL A 112 -12.06 10.65 9.81
C VAL A 112 -10.83 9.77 10.00
N ILE A 113 -10.06 9.53 8.94
CA ILE A 113 -8.86 8.69 8.97
C ILE A 113 -7.64 9.61 8.79
N PRO A 114 -6.68 9.61 9.72
CA PRO A 114 -5.46 10.40 9.60
C PRO A 114 -4.54 9.75 8.55
N VAL A 115 -4.16 10.54 7.55
CA VAL A 115 -3.33 10.12 6.43
C VAL A 115 -1.87 10.47 6.68
N LYS A 116 -1.63 11.63 7.30
CA LYS A 116 -0.31 12.20 7.54
C LYS A 116 -0.26 12.95 8.86
N VAL A 117 0.86 12.87 9.55
CA VAL A 117 1.18 13.69 10.73
C VAL A 117 2.49 14.42 10.47
N GLU A 118 2.51 15.71 10.74
CA GLU A 118 3.69 16.57 10.71
C GLU A 118 3.97 17.03 12.12
N LEU A 119 5.19 16.80 12.60
CA LEU A 119 5.65 17.28 13.89
C LEU A 119 6.79 18.25 13.62
N ASN A 120 6.74 19.42 14.24
CA ASN A 120 7.78 20.43 14.11
C ASN A 120 8.20 20.88 15.52
N TRP A 121 9.50 20.81 15.77
CA TRP A 121 10.14 21.38 16.95
C TRP A 121 11.09 22.48 16.53
N GLN A 122 10.99 23.63 17.18
CA GLN A 122 11.92 24.74 17.03
C GLN A 122 12.59 25.03 18.37
N TYR A 123 13.92 24.93 18.40
CA TYR A 123 14.73 25.18 19.58
C TYR A 123 15.67 26.36 19.37
N LEU A 124 15.98 27.04 20.47
CA LEU A 124 17.18 27.88 20.59
C LEU A 124 18.17 27.13 21.47
N ILE A 125 19.29 26.73 20.89
CA ILE A 125 20.32 25.94 21.57
C ILE A 125 21.58 26.78 21.72
N GLN A 126 22.06 26.92 22.95
CA GLN A 126 23.37 27.48 23.22
C GLN A 126 24.42 26.36 23.27
N PHE A 127 25.29 26.31 22.27
CA PHE A 127 26.42 25.39 22.22
C PHE A 127 27.59 25.92 23.04
N ASN A 128 28.38 25.03 23.64
CA ASN A 128 29.48 25.42 24.55
C ASN A 128 30.59 26.25 23.86
N ASP A 129 30.76 26.12 22.54
CA ASP A 129 31.71 26.86 21.73
C ASP A 129 31.15 28.20 21.19
N ARG A 130 29.89 28.52 21.51
CA ARG A 130 29.17 29.68 20.97
C ARG A 130 28.61 30.55 22.10
N ASN A 131 28.78 31.86 21.95
CA ASN A 131 28.30 32.83 22.94
C ASN A 131 26.81 33.14 22.78
N VAL A 132 26.24 32.85 21.61
CA VAL A 132 24.84 33.14 21.28
C VAL A 132 24.08 31.84 21.03
N PRO A 133 22.80 31.76 21.44
CA PRO A 133 21.96 30.62 21.10
C PRO A 133 21.62 30.63 19.61
N GLU A 134 21.61 29.45 19.00
CA GLU A 134 21.36 29.27 17.57
C GLU A 134 20.05 28.51 17.35
N LYS A 135 19.27 28.92 16.35
CA LYS A 135 17.98 28.29 16.03
C LYS A 135 18.20 26.94 15.34
N GLN A 136 17.60 25.90 15.90
CA GLN A 136 17.51 24.58 15.28
C GLN A 136 16.05 24.21 15.02
N GLU A 137 15.79 23.44 13.96
CA GLU A 137 14.45 22.95 13.62
C GLU A 137 14.49 21.47 13.28
N ILE A 138 13.55 20.72 13.84
CA ILE A 138 13.35 19.29 13.56
C ILE A 138 11.93 19.15 13.03
N GLU A 139 11.81 18.55 11.85
CA GLU A 139 10.54 18.25 11.19
C GLU A 139 10.46 16.74 10.98
N LEU A 140 9.39 16.11 11.48
CA LEU A 140 9.10 14.69 11.26
C LEU A 140 7.75 14.56 10.56
N TYR A 141 7.79 14.01 9.35
CA TYR A 141 6.62 13.68 8.55
C TYR A 141 6.37 12.18 8.65
N ILE A 142 5.16 11.80 9.02
CA ILE A 142 4.70 10.42 9.07
C ILE A 142 3.58 10.29 8.05
N THR A 143 3.78 9.50 6.99
CA THR A 143 2.81 9.41 5.89
C THR A 143 2.35 7.97 5.69
N THR A 144 1.04 7.76 5.64
CA THR A 144 0.42 6.47 5.29
C THR A 144 0.19 6.36 3.79
N ASN A 145 -0.02 5.14 3.30
CA ASN A 145 -0.33 4.85 1.89
C ASN A 145 -1.83 5.03 1.55
N SER A 146 -2.60 5.72 2.40
CA SER A 146 -4.03 5.88 2.17
C SER A 146 -4.25 6.88 1.03
N HIS A 147 -4.82 6.36 -0.05
CA HIS A 147 -5.19 7.00 -1.31
C HIS A 147 -4.67 8.42 -1.52
N SER A 148 -3.62 8.51 -2.34
CA SER A 148 -3.26 9.64 -3.20
C SER A 148 -4.09 10.89 -2.91
N PHE A 149 -3.61 11.68 -1.95
CA PHE A 149 -4.08 13.04 -1.71
C PHE A 149 -4.02 13.77 -3.06
N SER A 150 -5.16 13.85 -3.76
CA SER A 150 -5.23 14.17 -5.19
C SER A 150 -5.03 15.66 -5.48
N GLY A 151 -4.38 16.39 -4.57
CA GLY A 151 -4.30 17.85 -4.57
C GLY A 151 -3.09 18.43 -5.30
N VAL A 152 -2.06 17.65 -5.62
CA VAL A 152 -0.85 18.20 -6.27
C VAL A 152 -0.43 17.33 -7.45
N ILE A 153 -0.79 17.80 -8.65
CA ILE A 153 -0.34 17.26 -9.92
C ILE A 153 1.16 17.60 -10.07
N HIS A 154 2.04 16.81 -9.46
CA HIS A 154 3.45 16.82 -9.84
C HIS A 154 3.62 15.95 -11.09
N GLN A 155 3.66 16.64 -12.24
CA GLN A 155 3.98 16.08 -13.54
C GLN A 155 5.35 15.35 -13.45
N GLY A 156 5.37 14.05 -13.75
CA GLY A 156 6.53 13.44 -14.41
C GLY A 156 7.21 12.25 -13.73
N ARG A 157 6.89 11.85 -12.50
CA ARG A 157 7.42 10.59 -11.93
C ARG A 157 6.36 9.87 -11.11
N PHE A 158 6.05 8.64 -11.53
CA PHE A 158 5.30 7.67 -10.73
C PHE A 158 6.17 7.26 -9.53
N ILE A 159 6.32 8.15 -8.56
CA ILE A 159 6.91 7.80 -7.28
C ILE A 159 5.85 7.00 -6.57
N ASN A 160 6.05 5.69 -6.48
CA ASN A 160 5.22 4.84 -5.63
C ASN A 160 5.30 5.41 -4.21
N HIS A 161 4.18 5.97 -3.73
CA HIS A 161 4.08 6.57 -2.41
C HIS A 161 4.01 5.44 -1.38
N TYR A 162 5.17 4.88 -1.03
CA TYR A 162 5.22 3.93 0.08
C TYR A 162 5.00 4.69 1.39
N PRO A 163 4.37 4.05 2.39
CA PRO A 163 4.33 4.64 3.72
C PRO A 163 5.75 4.86 4.23
N ASN A 164 6.01 6.06 4.72
CA ASN A 164 7.35 6.47 5.12
C ASN A 164 7.31 7.44 6.30
N PHE A 165 8.47 7.53 6.94
CA PHE A 165 8.87 8.62 7.79
C PHE A 165 9.85 9.47 7.00
N SER A 166 9.65 10.78 6.97
CA SER A 166 10.64 11.74 6.45
C SER A 166 11.07 12.64 7.59
N LEU A 167 12.35 12.57 7.93
CA LEU A 167 12.98 13.40 8.96
C LEU A 167 13.76 14.50 8.25
N ASN A 168 13.52 15.74 8.64
CA ASN A 168 14.22 16.91 8.15
C ASN A 168 14.72 17.74 9.33
N ILE A 169 16.03 17.89 9.44
CA ILE A 169 16.67 18.65 10.52
C ILE A 169 17.39 19.83 9.88
N LYS A 170 16.99 21.05 10.24
CA LYS A 170 17.72 22.27 9.90
C LYS A 170 18.60 22.65 11.07
N TYR A 171 19.89 22.76 10.82
CA TYR A 171 20.87 22.89 11.89
C TYR A 171 22.02 23.85 11.56
N THR A 172 22.70 24.27 12.61
CA THR A 172 23.97 25.02 12.53
C THR A 172 25.15 24.19 13.04
N ALA A 173 24.92 23.28 13.99
CA ALA A 173 25.92 22.35 14.52
C ALA A 173 25.72 20.91 14.01
N ARG A 174 26.63 20.45 13.13
CA ARG A 174 26.51 19.14 12.46
C ARG A 174 26.54 17.93 13.40
N THR A 175 27.35 17.99 14.46
CA THR A 175 27.46 16.90 15.44
C THR A 175 26.15 16.69 16.18
N TRP A 176 25.50 17.80 16.59
CA TRP A 176 24.17 17.77 17.20
C TRP A 176 23.12 17.18 16.25
N ALA A 177 23.08 17.63 15.00
CA ALA A 177 22.10 17.14 14.02
C ALA A 177 22.27 15.63 13.73
N THR A 178 23.51 15.15 13.64
CA THR A 178 23.80 13.72 13.40
C THR A 178 23.33 12.85 14.57
N ASP A 179 23.45 13.37 15.79
CA ASP A 179 23.03 12.66 16.99
C ASP A 179 21.50 12.56 17.13
N ILE A 180 20.79 13.67 16.89
CA ILE A 180 19.32 13.68 16.82
C ILE A 180 18.82 12.76 15.70
N ASP A 181 19.43 12.82 14.52
CA ASP A 181 19.11 11.95 13.39
C ASP A 181 19.25 10.47 13.76
N TYR A 182 20.37 10.09 14.39
CA TYR A 182 20.61 8.71 14.80
C TYR A 182 19.56 8.22 15.81
N MET A 183 19.31 9.01 16.86
CA MET A 183 18.32 8.68 17.89
C MET A 183 16.92 8.49 17.30
N LEU A 184 16.46 9.46 16.49
CA LEU A 184 15.14 9.40 15.86
C LEU A 184 15.05 8.26 14.86
N THR A 185 16.12 8.01 14.09
CA THR A 185 16.18 6.90 13.14
C THR A 185 16.03 5.55 13.85
N GLU A 186 16.73 5.34 14.96
CA GLU A 186 16.62 4.09 15.72
C GLU A 186 15.24 3.92 16.35
N HIS A 187 14.63 5.00 16.86
CA HIS A 187 13.25 4.95 17.33
C HIS A 187 12.25 4.66 16.20
N ILE A 188 12.38 5.30 15.05
CA ILE A 188 11.54 5.02 13.88
C ILE A 188 11.66 3.55 13.48
N LYS A 189 12.89 3.01 13.41
CA LYS A 189 13.12 1.59 13.09
C LYS A 189 12.48 0.63 14.08
N SER A 190 12.34 1.01 15.35
CA SER A 190 11.67 0.17 16.35
C SER A 190 10.15 0.20 16.21
N LEU A 191 9.57 1.29 15.69
CA LEU A 191 8.15 1.41 15.33
C LEU A 191 7.79 0.71 14.03
N LEU A 192 8.78 0.47 13.15
CA LEU A 192 8.56 -0.31 11.93
C LEU A 192 8.17 -1.73 12.30
N LYS A 193 6.95 -2.10 11.92
CA LYS A 193 6.51 -3.49 12.03
C LYS A 193 7.31 -4.30 11.05
N SER A 194 7.89 -5.40 11.55
CA SER A 194 8.39 -6.45 10.67
C SER A 194 7.25 -6.78 9.70
N PRO A 195 7.52 -6.86 8.39
CA PRO A 195 6.47 -6.99 7.39
C PRO A 195 5.53 -8.12 7.81
N SER A 196 4.20 -7.93 7.76
CA SER A 196 3.17 -8.92 8.15
C SER A 196 3.48 -10.34 7.59
N TYR A 197 4.21 -10.38 6.47
CA TYR A 197 4.92 -11.54 5.96
C TYR A 197 5.65 -12.40 7.00
N ARG A 198 6.21 -11.89 8.09
CA ARG A 198 7.02 -12.69 9.03
C ARG A 198 6.26 -13.88 9.59
N ASN A 199 4.96 -13.72 9.88
CA ASN A 199 4.06 -14.79 10.32
C ASN A 199 3.39 -15.57 9.18
N ARG A 200 3.57 -15.16 7.93
CA ARG A 200 3.11 -15.94 6.77
C ARG A 200 3.99 -17.17 6.58
N SER A 201 3.37 -18.26 6.12
CA SER A 201 4.10 -19.48 5.80
C SER A 201 5.15 -19.20 4.71
N ARG A 202 6.22 -20.00 4.66
CA ARG A 202 7.26 -19.87 3.60
C ARG A 202 6.66 -19.89 2.20
N TRP A 203 5.62 -20.69 2.01
CA TRP A 203 4.87 -20.81 0.76
C TRP A 203 4.08 -19.55 0.41
N GLN A 204 3.40 -18.94 1.38
CA GLN A 204 2.72 -17.66 1.15
C GLN A 204 3.73 -16.59 0.71
N LYS A 205 4.86 -16.44 1.44
CA LYS A 205 5.92 -15.50 1.05
C LYS A 205 6.38 -15.70 -0.39
N PHE A 206 6.58 -16.96 -0.79
CA PHE A 206 6.98 -17.29 -2.16
C PHE A 206 5.92 -16.85 -3.18
N VAL A 207 4.65 -17.18 -2.96
CA VAL A 207 3.53 -16.80 -3.85
C VAL A 207 3.43 -15.29 -4.02
N PHE A 208 3.51 -14.55 -2.92
CA PHE A 208 3.36 -13.10 -2.93
C PHE A 208 4.57 -12.38 -3.55
N ASN A 209 5.79 -12.83 -3.25
CA ASN A 209 7.00 -12.23 -3.81
C ASN A 209 7.18 -12.57 -5.29
N ASN A 210 6.58 -13.67 -5.77
CA ASN A 210 6.68 -14.15 -7.13
C ASN A 210 5.27 -14.33 -7.73
N HIS A 211 4.41 -13.32 -7.56
CA HIS A 211 3.00 -13.40 -7.97
C HIS A 211 2.85 -13.67 -9.47
N GLU A 212 3.64 -13.00 -10.31
CA GLU A 212 3.68 -13.23 -11.76
C GLU A 212 4.04 -14.68 -12.09
N ILE A 213 5.15 -15.19 -11.53
CA ILE A 213 5.63 -16.56 -11.74
C ILE A 213 4.58 -17.56 -11.25
N THR A 214 3.93 -17.29 -10.12
CA THR A 214 2.87 -18.16 -9.57
C THR A 214 1.66 -18.23 -10.49
N GLY A 215 1.26 -17.09 -11.08
CA GLY A 215 0.21 -17.04 -12.10
C GLY A 215 0.57 -17.88 -13.33
N TRP A 216 1.77 -17.68 -13.89
CA TRP A 216 2.27 -18.45 -15.04
C TRP A 216 2.31 -19.96 -14.77
N ILE A 217 2.89 -20.38 -13.64
CA ILE A 217 2.96 -21.80 -13.25
C ILE A 217 1.54 -22.38 -13.13
N SER A 218 0.61 -21.64 -12.53
CA SER A 218 -0.77 -22.10 -12.37
C SER A 218 -1.49 -22.27 -13.72
N GLY A 219 -1.28 -21.34 -14.65
CA GLY A 219 -1.76 -21.46 -16.03
C GLY A 219 -1.17 -22.68 -16.76
N ILE A 220 0.15 -22.89 -16.66
CA ILE A 220 0.82 -24.05 -17.26
C ILE A 220 0.28 -25.36 -16.69
N ILE A 221 0.13 -25.47 -15.37
CA ILE A 221 -0.44 -26.65 -14.71
C ILE A 221 -1.87 -26.91 -15.20
N PHE A 222 -2.70 -25.86 -15.30
CA PHE A 222 -4.06 -25.97 -15.82
C PHE A 222 -4.08 -26.48 -17.27
N PHE A 223 -3.17 -25.99 -18.13
CA PHE A 223 -3.07 -26.46 -19.50
C PHE A 223 -2.60 -27.92 -19.59
N ILE A 224 -1.56 -28.30 -18.83
CA ILE A 224 -1.06 -29.68 -18.76
C ILE A 224 -2.17 -30.64 -18.31
N ALA A 225 -2.96 -30.26 -17.29
CA ALA A 225 -4.11 -31.06 -16.85
C ALA A 225 -5.13 -31.28 -17.97
N SER A 226 -5.37 -30.26 -18.80
CA SER A 226 -6.25 -30.35 -19.98
C SER A 226 -5.71 -31.31 -21.05
N VAL A 227 -4.40 -31.28 -21.30
CA VAL A 227 -3.72 -32.19 -22.24
C VAL A 227 -3.78 -33.63 -21.73
N LEU A 228 -3.56 -33.87 -20.44
CA LEU A 228 -3.68 -35.19 -19.84
C LEU A 228 -5.12 -35.72 -19.90
N GLY A 229 -6.11 -34.88 -19.60
CA GLY A 229 -7.53 -35.23 -19.74
C GLY A 229 -7.89 -35.61 -21.18
N SER A 230 -7.40 -34.83 -22.14
CA SER A 230 -7.54 -35.09 -23.57
C SER A 230 -6.89 -36.41 -24.01
N PHE A 231 -5.70 -36.73 -23.51
CA PHE A 231 -5.00 -37.98 -23.78
C PHE A 231 -5.79 -39.19 -23.27
N ILE A 232 -6.31 -39.11 -22.04
CA ILE A 232 -7.16 -40.16 -21.45
C ILE A 232 -8.45 -40.34 -22.28
N ALA A 233 -9.10 -39.24 -22.65
CA ALA A 233 -10.30 -39.26 -23.48
C ALA A 233 -10.03 -39.91 -24.86
N THR A 234 -8.89 -39.57 -25.48
CA THR A 234 -8.46 -40.14 -26.77
C THR A 234 -8.25 -41.65 -26.66
N ASN A 235 -7.54 -42.13 -25.64
CA ASN A 235 -7.32 -43.56 -25.43
C ASN A 235 -8.63 -44.32 -25.20
N LYS A 236 -9.57 -43.74 -24.45
CA LYS A 236 -10.90 -44.32 -24.22
C LYS A 236 -11.71 -44.39 -25.52
N PHE A 237 -11.67 -43.33 -26.33
CA PHE A 237 -12.33 -43.27 -27.64
C PHE A 237 -11.78 -44.34 -28.60
N ILE A 238 -10.45 -44.42 -28.75
CA ILE A 238 -9.79 -45.42 -29.60
C ILE A 238 -10.15 -46.83 -29.13
N LYS A 239 -10.06 -47.12 -27.83
CA LYS A 239 -10.41 -48.43 -27.29
C LYS A 239 -11.88 -48.78 -27.54
N SER A 240 -12.79 -47.83 -27.37
CA SER A 240 -14.22 -48.03 -27.65
C SER A 240 -14.47 -48.33 -29.13
N LYS A 241 -13.82 -47.63 -30.06
CA LYS A 241 -13.92 -47.90 -31.50
C LYS A 241 -13.29 -49.25 -31.87
N LEU A 242 -12.15 -49.61 -31.28
CA LEU A 242 -11.52 -50.93 -31.50
C LEU A 242 -12.43 -52.07 -31.04
N ILE A 243 -13.05 -51.95 -29.86
CA ILE A 243 -14.00 -52.96 -29.34
C ILE A 243 -15.22 -53.06 -30.26
N SER A 244 -15.82 -51.92 -30.63
CA SER A 244 -16.99 -51.88 -31.52
C SER A 244 -16.70 -52.46 -32.91
N ASN A 245 -15.52 -52.19 -33.46
CA ASN A 245 -15.08 -52.78 -34.72
C ASN A 245 -14.85 -54.28 -34.55
N ALA A 246 -14.14 -54.70 -33.49
CA ALA A 246 -13.85 -56.11 -33.23
C ALA A 246 -15.13 -56.94 -33.06
N SER A 247 -16.13 -56.44 -32.32
CA SER A 247 -17.43 -57.11 -32.18
C SER A 247 -18.15 -57.24 -33.53
N PHE A 248 -18.16 -56.18 -34.34
CA PHE A 248 -18.74 -56.22 -35.69
C PHE A 248 -18.05 -57.25 -36.59
N PHE A 249 -16.71 -57.34 -36.52
CA PHE A 249 -15.94 -58.31 -37.33
C PHE A 249 -16.11 -59.77 -36.88
N SER A 250 -16.35 -60.01 -35.59
CA SER A 250 -16.59 -61.35 -35.07
C SER A 250 -18.01 -61.86 -35.35
N GLU A 251 -19.00 -60.96 -35.38
CA GLU A 251 -20.41 -61.33 -35.59
C GLU A 251 -20.76 -61.54 -37.06
N ASN A 252 -20.11 -60.80 -37.97
CA ASN A 252 -20.39 -60.91 -39.41
C ASN A 252 -19.35 -61.81 -40.11
N SER A 253 -19.80 -62.79 -40.88
CA SER A 253 -18.92 -63.67 -41.67
C SER A 253 -18.74 -63.18 -43.13
N ASN A 254 -19.69 -62.40 -43.64
CA ASN A 254 -19.69 -61.90 -45.01
C ASN A 254 -18.58 -60.85 -45.22
N ILE A 255 -17.71 -61.06 -46.21
CA ILE A 255 -16.60 -60.16 -46.51
C ILE A 255 -17.07 -58.82 -47.06
N ASN A 256 -18.19 -58.79 -47.80
CA ASN A 256 -18.71 -57.55 -48.39
C ASN A 256 -19.20 -56.59 -47.30
N GLU A 257 -19.93 -57.10 -46.31
CA GLU A 257 -20.41 -56.30 -45.15
C GLU A 257 -19.25 -55.72 -44.33
N LYS A 258 -18.14 -56.46 -44.21
CA LYS A 258 -16.91 -55.99 -43.56
C LYS A 258 -16.27 -54.83 -44.31
N ILE A 259 -16.18 -54.93 -45.64
CA ILE A 259 -15.64 -53.87 -46.49
C ILE A 259 -16.55 -52.64 -46.43
N ASP A 260 -17.87 -52.82 -46.56
CA ASP A 260 -18.83 -51.73 -46.50
C ASP A 260 -18.80 -51.01 -45.14
N PHE A 261 -18.66 -51.75 -44.04
CA PHE A 261 -18.49 -51.16 -42.71
C PHE A 261 -17.20 -50.34 -42.60
N LEU A 262 -16.07 -50.83 -43.10
CA LEU A 262 -14.80 -50.08 -43.11
C LEU A 262 -14.89 -48.81 -43.96
N VAL A 263 -15.49 -48.92 -45.15
CA VAL A 263 -15.71 -47.79 -46.05
C VAL A 263 -16.63 -46.77 -45.38
N LYS A 264 -17.76 -47.20 -44.82
CA LYS A 264 -18.70 -46.33 -44.10
C LYS A 264 -18.04 -45.65 -42.91
N ASN A 265 -17.33 -46.39 -42.05
CA ASN A 265 -16.64 -45.83 -40.89
C ASN A 265 -15.51 -44.85 -41.28
N THR A 266 -14.86 -45.09 -42.43
CA THR A 266 -13.85 -44.17 -42.99
C THR A 266 -14.50 -42.90 -43.54
N ILE A 267 -15.60 -43.03 -44.30
CA ILE A 267 -16.35 -41.90 -44.89
C ILE A 267 -17.02 -41.05 -43.81
N GLU A 268 -17.57 -41.66 -42.76
CA GLU A 268 -18.14 -40.94 -41.61
C GLU A 268 -17.09 -40.06 -40.92
N GLY A 269 -15.81 -40.43 -41.03
CA GLY A 269 -14.69 -39.62 -40.59
C GLY A 269 -14.70 -39.38 -39.08
N GLY A 270 -15.25 -40.31 -38.29
CA GLY A 270 -15.42 -40.14 -36.84
C GLY A 270 -14.10 -39.83 -36.12
N ILE A 271 -13.01 -40.48 -36.54
CA ILE A 271 -11.65 -40.23 -36.02
C ILE A 271 -11.18 -38.81 -36.38
N SER A 272 -11.36 -38.39 -37.63
CA SER A 272 -10.95 -37.05 -38.09
C SER A 272 -11.75 -35.95 -37.39
N ARG A 273 -13.07 -36.12 -37.24
CA ARG A 273 -13.93 -35.19 -36.48
C ARG A 273 -13.51 -35.12 -35.01
N PHE A 274 -13.20 -36.26 -34.39
CA PHE A 274 -12.69 -36.30 -33.01
C PHE A 274 -11.41 -35.48 -32.84
N TYR A 275 -10.40 -35.70 -33.71
CA TYR A 275 -9.15 -34.95 -33.64
C TYR A 275 -9.33 -33.46 -33.91
N PHE A 276 -10.25 -33.08 -34.82
CA PHE A 276 -10.58 -31.69 -35.05
C PHE A 276 -11.18 -31.01 -33.81
N PHE A 277 -12.17 -31.64 -33.17
CA PHE A 277 -12.73 -31.12 -31.92
C PHE A 277 -11.71 -31.09 -30.79
N LEU A 278 -10.82 -32.09 -30.73
CA LEU A 278 -9.74 -32.11 -29.76
C LEU A 278 -8.78 -30.93 -29.96
N ALA A 279 -8.41 -30.63 -31.20
CA ALA A 279 -7.55 -29.49 -31.50
C ALA A 279 -8.21 -28.15 -31.10
N ILE A 280 -9.49 -27.98 -31.41
CA ILE A 280 -10.27 -26.79 -30.97
C ILE A 280 -10.32 -26.69 -29.45
N PHE A 281 -10.61 -27.80 -28.77
CA PHE A 281 -10.66 -27.86 -27.31
C PHE A 281 -9.32 -27.45 -26.69
N LEU A 282 -8.20 -28.00 -27.17
CA LEU A 282 -6.87 -27.65 -26.68
C LEU A 282 -6.53 -26.18 -26.94
N LEU A 283 -6.93 -25.62 -28.09
CA LEU A 283 -6.76 -24.20 -28.38
C LEU A 283 -7.53 -23.32 -27.38
N ILE A 284 -8.80 -23.66 -27.10
CA ILE A 284 -9.62 -22.94 -26.11
C ILE A 284 -8.99 -23.05 -24.72
N MET A 285 -8.52 -24.23 -24.33
CA MET A 285 -7.89 -24.46 -23.03
C MET A 285 -6.56 -23.73 -22.88
N LEU A 286 -5.81 -23.53 -23.98
CA LEU A 286 -4.61 -22.70 -23.99
C LEU A 286 -4.95 -21.23 -23.71
N VAL A 287 -6.00 -20.70 -24.34
CA VAL A 287 -6.44 -19.33 -24.07
C VAL A 287 -6.96 -19.19 -22.63
N ALA A 288 -7.78 -20.14 -22.19
CA ALA A 288 -8.32 -20.15 -20.83
C ALA A 288 -7.22 -20.22 -19.76
N SER A 289 -6.11 -20.92 -20.02
CA SER A 289 -5.01 -21.04 -19.08
C SER A 289 -4.30 -19.70 -18.83
N ILE A 290 -4.19 -18.84 -19.86
CA ILE A 290 -3.66 -17.48 -19.73
C ILE A 290 -4.58 -16.63 -18.84
N PHE A 291 -5.89 -16.70 -19.06
CA PHE A 291 -6.87 -16.00 -18.22
C PHE A 291 -6.81 -16.45 -16.76
N VAL A 292 -6.77 -17.77 -16.52
CA VAL A 292 -6.64 -18.34 -15.17
C VAL A 292 -5.33 -17.87 -14.52
N GLY A 293 -4.21 -17.90 -15.24
CA GLY A 293 -2.93 -17.43 -14.75
C GLY A 293 -2.96 -15.96 -14.34
N ASN A 294 -3.57 -15.10 -15.17
CA ASN A 294 -3.73 -13.67 -14.86
C ASN A 294 -4.63 -13.43 -13.64
N ILE A 295 -5.77 -14.13 -13.53
CA ILE A 295 -6.65 -14.03 -12.36
C ILE A 295 -5.87 -14.43 -11.10
N ILE A 296 -5.14 -15.54 -11.12
CA ILE A 296 -4.35 -16.00 -9.97
C ILE A 296 -3.22 -15.01 -9.64
N SER A 297 -2.55 -14.45 -10.65
CA SER A 297 -1.50 -13.43 -10.48
C SER A 297 -2.05 -12.16 -9.84
N GLU A 298 -3.17 -11.62 -10.33
CA GLU A 298 -3.81 -10.42 -9.77
C GLU A 298 -4.26 -10.66 -8.32
N GLN A 299 -4.79 -11.85 -8.02
CA GLN A 299 -5.10 -12.22 -6.64
C GLN A 299 -3.84 -12.44 -5.80
N ALA A 300 -2.69 -12.79 -6.38
CA ALA A 300 -1.43 -12.88 -5.63
C ALA A 300 -0.76 -11.50 -5.42
N ASP A 301 -1.01 -10.51 -6.29
CA ASP A 301 -0.37 -9.18 -6.24
C ASP A 301 -1.00 -8.19 -5.26
N LYS A 302 -2.14 -8.51 -4.62
CA LYS A 302 -2.71 -7.61 -3.60
C LYS A 302 -1.90 -7.64 -2.30
N HIS A 303 -0.76 -6.96 -2.34
CA HIS A 303 0.09 -6.65 -1.21
C HIS A 303 -0.51 -5.50 -0.42
N VAL A 304 -1.10 -5.83 0.72
CA VAL A 304 -1.58 -4.84 1.68
C VAL A 304 -0.38 -4.41 2.55
N ASN A 305 0.56 -3.66 1.97
CA ASN A 305 1.56 -2.91 2.74
C ASN A 305 0.87 -1.67 3.28
N GLN A 306 0.14 -1.85 4.38
CA GLN A 306 -0.57 -0.76 5.03
C GLN A 306 0.14 -0.35 6.30
N SER A 307 0.34 0.96 6.40
CA SER A 307 0.66 1.63 7.65
C SER A 307 -0.56 2.35 8.16
N PHE A 308 -0.72 2.40 9.47
CA PHE A 308 -1.88 3.01 10.11
C PHE A 308 -1.42 4.06 11.12
N ILE A 309 -2.09 5.20 11.10
CA ILE A 309 -2.01 6.20 12.15
C ILE A 309 -3.31 6.09 12.95
N LEU A 310 -3.23 5.61 14.19
CA LEU A 310 -4.37 5.25 15.03
C LEU A 310 -4.72 6.39 15.99
N LEU A 311 -5.07 7.55 15.43
CA LEU A 311 -5.49 8.72 16.22
C LEU A 311 -7.01 8.86 16.32
N THR A 312 -7.76 8.03 15.60
CA THR A 312 -9.23 8.07 15.57
C THR A 312 -9.81 6.66 15.65
N ARG A 313 -11.03 6.53 16.20
CA ARG A 313 -11.77 5.26 16.22
C ARG A 313 -12.05 4.71 14.82
N ARG A 314 -12.17 5.60 13.83
CA ARG A 314 -12.40 5.19 12.44
C ARG A 314 -11.16 4.52 11.87
N ALA A 315 -9.96 5.03 12.16
CA ALA A 315 -8.70 4.44 11.73
C ALA A 315 -8.47 3.06 12.37
N GLU A 316 -8.81 2.89 13.65
CA GLU A 316 -8.80 1.57 14.31
C GLU A 316 -9.73 0.57 13.61
N LYS A 317 -10.96 1.01 13.31
CA LYS A 317 -11.93 0.18 12.58
C LYS A 317 -11.41 -0.18 11.19
N GLU A 318 -10.88 0.78 10.45
CA GLU A 318 -10.29 0.56 9.12
C GLU A 318 -9.15 -0.45 9.19
N LYS A 319 -8.22 -0.32 10.15
CA LYS A 319 -7.18 -1.32 10.39
C LYS A 319 -7.79 -2.71 10.58
N THR A 320 -8.81 -2.86 11.42
CA THR A 320 -9.45 -4.17 11.64
C THR A 320 -10.15 -4.70 10.39
N ASP A 321 -10.81 -3.85 9.62
CA ASP A 321 -11.51 -4.19 8.39
C ASP A 321 -10.50 -4.62 7.31
N THR A 322 -9.40 -3.89 7.14
CA THR A 322 -8.34 -4.28 6.23
C THR A 322 -7.69 -5.61 6.63
N LEU A 323 -7.36 -5.81 7.91
CA LEU A 323 -6.79 -7.09 8.38
C LEU A 323 -7.77 -8.26 8.15
N ARG A 324 -9.08 -8.02 8.21
CA ARG A 324 -10.10 -9.02 7.84
C ARG A 324 -10.15 -9.25 6.33
N MET A 325 -10.06 -8.19 5.53
CA MET A 325 -9.99 -8.28 4.07
C MET A 325 -8.76 -9.06 3.62
N GLU A 326 -7.59 -8.86 4.24
CA GLU A 326 -6.36 -9.60 3.96
C GLU A 326 -6.54 -11.12 4.20
N LYS A 327 -7.18 -11.50 5.30
CA LYS A 327 -7.51 -12.92 5.58
C LYS A 327 -8.48 -13.50 4.56
N ASN A 328 -9.53 -12.76 4.22
CA ASN A 328 -10.50 -13.18 3.20
C ASN A 328 -9.87 -13.26 1.81
N HIS A 329 -8.90 -12.41 1.53
CA HIS A 329 -8.18 -12.37 0.25
C HIS A 329 -7.41 -13.67 0.00
N TRP A 330 -6.70 -14.19 1.01
CA TRP A 330 -6.04 -15.50 0.89
C TRP A 330 -7.05 -16.65 0.68
N ARG A 331 -8.22 -16.58 1.32
CA ARG A 331 -9.30 -17.55 1.07
C ARG A 331 -9.82 -17.46 -0.36
N ASN A 332 -10.00 -16.26 -0.90
CA ASN A 332 -10.44 -16.05 -2.27
C ASN A 332 -9.38 -16.54 -3.28
N PHE A 333 -8.09 -16.34 -2.99
CA PHE A 333 -6.99 -16.89 -3.76
C PHE A 333 -7.08 -18.43 -3.84
N LEU A 334 -7.23 -19.11 -2.70
CA LEU A 334 -7.39 -20.57 -2.66
C LEU A 334 -8.67 -21.05 -3.36
N LEU A 335 -9.78 -20.32 -3.21
CA LEU A 335 -11.03 -20.61 -3.90
C LEU A 335 -10.86 -20.51 -5.41
N SER A 336 -10.08 -19.53 -5.90
CA SER A 336 -9.83 -19.34 -7.33
C SER A 336 -9.06 -20.52 -7.94
N ILE A 337 -8.07 -21.05 -7.22
CA ILE A 337 -7.35 -22.27 -7.61
C ILE A 337 -8.30 -23.48 -7.62
N ALA A 338 -9.12 -23.65 -6.59
CA ALA A 338 -10.08 -24.75 -6.52
C ALA A 338 -11.11 -24.69 -7.67
N LEU A 339 -11.62 -23.49 -7.98
CA LEU A 339 -12.56 -23.28 -9.08
C LEU A 339 -11.92 -23.55 -10.44
N ALA A 340 -10.65 -23.18 -10.62
CA ALA A 340 -9.90 -23.52 -11.83
C ALA A 340 -9.78 -25.04 -12.01
N ILE A 341 -9.39 -25.77 -10.96
CA ILE A 341 -9.32 -27.24 -10.99
C ILE A 341 -10.69 -27.84 -11.32
N PHE A 342 -11.76 -27.38 -10.67
CA PHE A 342 -13.11 -27.87 -10.91
C PHE A 342 -13.58 -27.62 -12.34
N THR A 343 -13.36 -26.41 -12.87
CA THR A 343 -13.70 -26.03 -14.24
C THR A 343 -12.93 -26.88 -15.25
N ASN A 344 -11.66 -27.20 -14.96
CA ASN A 344 -10.85 -28.08 -15.81
C ASN A 344 -11.44 -29.50 -15.90
N ILE A 345 -11.78 -30.09 -14.75
CA ILE A 345 -12.36 -31.44 -14.68
C ILE A 345 -13.71 -31.47 -15.40
N LEU A 346 -14.57 -30.49 -15.14
CA LEU A 346 -15.89 -30.39 -15.77
C LEU A 346 -15.78 -30.26 -17.30
N SER A 347 -14.85 -29.43 -17.78
CA SER A 347 -14.61 -29.23 -19.21
C SER A 347 -14.13 -30.52 -19.90
N ASN A 348 -13.19 -31.25 -19.27
CA ASN A 348 -12.75 -32.56 -19.75
C ASN A 348 -13.91 -33.59 -19.78
N TYR A 349 -14.78 -33.57 -18.77
CA TYR A 349 -15.94 -34.46 -18.73
C TYR A 349 -16.96 -34.14 -19.83
N ILE A 350 -17.27 -32.86 -20.05
CA ILE A 350 -18.16 -32.40 -21.12
C ILE A 350 -17.58 -32.79 -22.49
N PHE A 351 -16.28 -32.59 -22.70
CA PHE A 351 -15.60 -32.99 -23.93
C PHE A 351 -15.74 -34.50 -24.17
N MET A 352 -15.51 -35.33 -23.14
CA MET A 352 -15.68 -36.78 -23.23
C MET A 352 -17.14 -37.17 -23.55
N TYR A 353 -18.12 -36.51 -22.95
CA TYR A 353 -19.54 -36.79 -23.20
C TYR A 353 -19.94 -36.46 -24.65
N LEU A 354 -19.56 -35.27 -25.13
CA LEU A 354 -19.88 -34.79 -26.49
C LEU A 354 -19.22 -35.63 -27.58
N THR A 355 -18.06 -36.23 -27.30
CA THR A 355 -17.30 -37.04 -28.26
C THR A 355 -17.67 -38.51 -28.28
N ILE A 356 -18.26 -39.05 -27.20
CA ILE A 356 -18.64 -40.47 -27.13
C ILE A 356 -20.08 -40.70 -27.64
N GLN A 357 -21.01 -39.75 -27.45
CA GLN A 357 -22.41 -39.93 -27.86
C GLN A 357 -22.69 -39.68 -29.36
N LYS A 358 -21.70 -39.21 -30.12
CA LYS A 358 -21.76 -39.05 -31.58
C LYS A 358 -20.78 -40.01 -32.24
#